data_AF-A0A7H9HRP6-F1
#
_entry.id   AF-A0A7H9HRP6-F1
#
_cell.length_a   1.000
_cell.length_b   1.000
_cell.length_c   1.000
_cell.angle_alpha   90.00
_cell.angle_beta   90.00
_cell.angle_gamma   90.00
#
_symmetry.space_group_name_H-M   'P 1'
#
loop_
_entity.id
_entity.type
_entity.pdbx_description
1 polymer ?
#
loop_
_entity_poly.entity_id
_entity_poly.type
_entity_poly.pdbx_seq_one_letter_code
_entity_poly.pdbx_strand_id
1 'polypeptide(L)'
;MTSFQELMELRGGSNVEKEVEIVGSDPIYKSPFKLGETTAQVMAACGVAASDIWELKTGRRQKVKVSVDALAATLADTRYSFAKGDDGLYHQIPGSEAMKHMVSLTQPWETADKRWFLPHTNLKHLEARVLGVLDCKSEVDSVKEAISRWKAQDLEDAVAEAFACGGTVRTPEEWLEHPQGKYLASRPVVEVLKMSDSPPKSLPEGEKPLPGIRVLDLTRILAGPVCGLTLAEVGADVLMVTAPQLPQMHEFVRDTSHGKRTCFLDLNNAKDEEKLRELVSECDVVIDGYRPGRLEAYGFGFGDLVEINPNLIHVSVNCFGSGGPFGCVLAGIRLHRQ
;
A
#
# COMPACT_ATOMS: atom_id res chain seq x y z
N MET A 1 5.60 22.86 -1.31
CA MET A 1 4.58 22.32 -0.41
C MET A 1 5.15 21.09 0.25
N THR A 2 5.02 20.95 1.57
CA THR A 2 5.42 19.73 2.29
C THR A 2 4.31 18.68 2.20
N SER A 3 4.62 17.40 2.45
CA SER A 3 3.59 16.35 2.47
C SER A 3 2.52 16.62 3.55
N PHE A 4 2.91 17.23 4.67
CA PHE A 4 1.96 17.62 5.71
C PHE A 4 0.99 18.69 5.21
N GLN A 5 1.48 19.73 4.53
CA GLN A 5 0.64 20.79 3.98
C GLN A 5 -0.39 20.24 2.98
N GLU A 6 0.06 19.36 2.08
CA GLU A 6 -0.81 18.70 1.10
C GLU A 6 -1.95 17.91 1.76
N LEU A 7 -1.63 17.13 2.81
CA LEU A 7 -2.64 16.38 3.56
C LEU A 7 -3.59 17.28 4.35
N MET A 8 -3.10 18.42 4.88
CA MET A 8 -3.95 19.38 5.58
C MET A 8 -4.90 20.14 4.65
N GLU A 9 -4.49 20.39 3.40
CA GLU A 9 -5.38 20.94 2.36
C GLU A 9 -6.53 19.97 2.05
N LEU A 10 -6.22 18.67 1.89
CA LEU A 10 -7.23 17.63 1.66
C LEU A 10 -8.21 17.45 2.83
N ARG A 11 -7.74 17.62 4.06
CA ARG A 11 -8.57 17.55 5.28
C ARG A 11 -9.69 18.60 5.31
N GLY A 12 -9.48 19.78 4.71
CA GLY A 12 -10.51 20.83 4.62
C GLY A 12 -10.93 21.49 5.96
N GLY A 13 -10.05 21.48 6.98
CA GLY A 13 -10.34 22.01 8.32
C GLY A 13 -9.59 23.30 8.71
N SER A 14 -9.69 23.69 9.98
CA SER A 14 -8.97 24.85 10.53
C SER A 14 -7.44 24.68 10.45
N ASN A 15 -6.70 25.78 10.43
CA ASN A 15 -5.23 25.74 10.47
C ASN A 15 -4.75 25.17 11.82
N VAL A 16 -3.96 24.09 11.75
CA VAL A 16 -3.41 23.34 12.89
C VAL A 16 -1.90 23.51 13.07
N GLU A 17 -1.24 24.37 12.30
CA GLU A 17 0.24 24.53 12.32
C GLU A 17 0.79 24.84 13.72
N LYS A 18 0.02 25.55 14.55
CA LYS A 18 0.43 25.88 15.94
C LYS A 18 0.23 24.72 16.93
N GLU A 19 -0.42 23.65 16.51
CA GLU A 19 -0.75 22.48 17.33
C GLU A 19 0.14 21.27 17.00
N VAL A 20 0.88 21.34 15.89
CA VAL A 20 1.74 20.28 15.40
C VAL A 20 3.21 20.67 15.52
N GLU A 21 3.99 19.83 16.18
CA GLU A 21 5.44 19.99 16.31
C GLU A 21 6.14 18.78 15.69
N ILE A 22 6.91 19.00 14.62
CA ILE A 22 7.76 17.99 13.99
C ILE A 22 9.21 18.31 14.38
N VAL A 23 9.88 17.39 15.09
CA VAL A 23 11.22 17.61 15.64
C VAL A 23 12.25 16.74 14.95
N GLY A 24 13.35 17.34 14.49
CA GLY A 24 14.43 16.67 13.75
C GLY A 24 14.37 16.96 12.25
N SER A 25 15.33 16.42 11.49
CA SER A 25 15.44 16.63 10.05
C SER A 25 16.28 15.54 9.40
N ASP A 26 16.05 15.29 8.12
CA ASP A 26 16.96 14.48 7.30
C ASP A 26 18.33 15.17 7.11
N PRO A 27 19.39 14.44 6.73
CA PRO A 27 19.40 13.02 6.35
C PRO A 27 19.57 12.06 7.52
N ILE A 28 18.71 11.04 7.58
CA ILE A 28 18.91 9.85 8.42
C ILE A 28 19.38 8.66 7.58
N TYR A 29 18.82 8.55 6.36
CA TYR A 29 19.20 7.53 5.39
C TYR A 29 20.06 8.13 4.28
N LYS A 30 20.96 7.32 3.71
CA LYS A 30 21.67 7.67 2.48
C LYS A 30 20.71 7.54 1.29
N SER A 31 19.91 8.58 1.08
CA SER A 31 18.88 8.67 0.05
C SER A 31 18.81 10.10 -0.47
N PRO A 32 18.52 10.31 -1.77
CA PRO A 32 18.18 11.65 -2.27
C PRO A 32 16.80 12.12 -1.79
N PHE A 33 15.98 11.21 -1.24
CA PHE A 33 14.66 11.52 -0.70
C PHE A 33 14.72 11.83 0.80
N LYS A 34 13.88 12.77 1.23
CA LYS A 34 13.66 13.14 2.64
C LYS A 34 12.76 12.12 3.36
N LEU A 35 13.25 10.89 3.49
CA LEU A 35 12.45 9.76 3.98
C LEU A 35 11.99 9.98 5.43
N GLY A 36 12.84 10.51 6.31
CA GLY A 36 12.49 10.78 7.69
C GLY A 36 11.46 11.88 7.81
N GLU A 37 11.69 13.03 7.17
CA GLU A 37 10.77 14.17 7.21
C GLU A 37 9.41 13.81 6.59
N THR A 38 9.40 13.10 5.46
CA THR A 38 8.16 12.69 4.78
C THR A 38 7.34 11.76 5.67
N THR A 39 7.97 10.76 6.27
CA THR A 39 7.29 9.82 7.19
C THR A 39 6.75 10.57 8.41
N ALA A 40 7.53 11.49 8.97
CA ALA A 40 7.10 12.31 10.09
C ALA A 40 5.91 13.21 9.77
N GLN A 41 5.91 13.82 8.59
CA GLN A 41 4.82 14.65 8.12
C GLN A 41 3.53 13.86 7.90
N VAL A 42 3.60 12.66 7.31
CA VAL A 42 2.43 11.78 7.13
C VAL A 42 1.87 11.34 8.49
N MET A 43 2.72 10.91 9.42
CA MET A 43 2.28 10.49 10.75
C MET A 43 1.72 11.65 11.59
N ALA A 44 2.28 12.86 11.45
CA ALA A 44 1.71 14.05 12.07
C ALA A 44 0.29 14.31 11.54
N ALA A 45 0.07 14.15 10.22
CA ALA A 45 -1.27 14.28 9.64
C ALA A 45 -2.24 13.22 10.17
N CYS A 46 -1.82 11.96 10.35
CA CYS A 46 -2.62 10.93 11.02
C CYS A 46 -2.97 11.32 12.46
N GLY A 47 -2.01 11.88 13.20
CA GLY A 47 -2.24 12.40 14.56
C GLY A 47 -3.25 13.54 14.61
N VAL A 48 -3.22 14.45 13.64
CA VAL A 48 -4.22 15.52 13.50
C VAL A 48 -5.59 14.93 13.22
N ALA A 49 -5.71 14.00 12.26
CA ALA A 49 -6.97 13.36 11.92
C ALA A 49 -7.58 12.61 13.13
N ALA A 50 -6.75 11.90 13.90
CA ALA A 50 -7.18 11.26 15.13
C ALA A 50 -7.67 12.29 16.18
N SER A 51 -7.00 13.43 16.30
CA SER A 51 -7.44 14.52 17.17
C SER A 51 -8.73 15.19 16.70
N ASP A 52 -8.99 15.27 15.39
CA ASP A 52 -10.25 15.81 14.86
C ASP A 52 -11.43 14.91 15.23
N ILE A 53 -11.27 13.60 15.02
CA ILE A 53 -12.27 12.61 15.40
C ILE A 53 -12.53 12.68 16.92
N TRP A 54 -11.47 12.85 17.71
CA TRP A 54 -11.59 13.01 19.16
C TRP A 54 -12.33 14.29 19.58
N GLU A 55 -12.09 15.40 18.87
CA GLU A 55 -12.80 16.66 19.09
C GLU A 55 -14.26 16.55 18.71
N LEU A 56 -14.59 15.93 17.56
CA LEU A 56 -15.97 15.68 17.16
C LEU A 56 -16.75 14.87 18.21
N LYS A 57 -16.06 13.95 18.90
CA LYS A 57 -16.68 13.11 19.93
C LYS A 57 -16.78 13.76 21.30
N THR A 58 -15.78 14.55 21.69
CA THR A 58 -15.62 14.98 23.08
C THR A 58 -15.56 16.49 23.28
N GLY A 59 -15.52 17.26 22.20
CA GLY A 59 -15.25 18.70 22.21
C GLY A 59 -13.82 19.06 22.63
N ARG A 60 -12.92 18.07 22.75
CA ARG A 60 -11.53 18.27 23.20
C ARG A 60 -10.55 17.98 22.08
N ARG A 61 -9.54 18.83 21.97
CA ARG A 61 -8.46 18.71 20.99
C ARG A 61 -7.11 18.45 21.66
N GLN A 62 -6.20 17.78 20.96
CA GLN A 62 -4.86 17.48 21.46
C GLN A 62 -3.80 18.11 20.56
N LYS A 63 -2.63 18.42 21.14
CA LYS A 63 -1.44 18.80 20.38
C LYS A 63 -0.73 17.55 19.89
N VAL A 64 -0.19 17.61 18.68
CA VAL A 64 0.53 16.50 18.05
C VAL A 64 2.02 16.83 18.04
N LYS A 65 2.85 15.92 18.54
CA LYS A 65 4.31 16.04 18.47
C LYS A 65 4.89 14.74 17.94
N VAL A 66 5.75 14.84 16.92
CA VAL A 66 6.43 13.70 16.32
C VAL A 66 7.93 13.95 16.22
N SER A 67 8.73 12.87 16.27
CA SER A 67 10.18 12.90 16.06
C SER A 67 10.52 12.28 14.71
N VAL A 68 11.31 13.01 13.92
CA VAL A 68 11.81 12.57 12.62
C VAL A 68 12.70 11.34 12.78
N ASP A 69 13.57 11.30 13.80
CA ASP A 69 14.44 10.16 14.06
C ASP A 69 13.66 8.89 14.45
N ALA A 70 12.65 9.05 15.32
CA ALA A 70 11.84 7.94 15.77
C ALA A 70 10.99 7.35 14.64
N LEU A 71 10.43 8.21 13.78
CA LEU A 71 9.60 7.78 12.65
C LEU A 71 10.42 7.31 11.46
N ALA A 72 11.64 7.80 11.27
CA ALA A 72 12.56 7.18 10.34
C ALA A 72 12.84 5.73 10.74
N ALA A 73 13.10 5.45 12.03
CA ALA A 73 13.41 4.11 12.50
C ALA A 73 12.33 3.05 12.15
N THR A 74 11.06 3.44 12.03
CA THR A 74 9.97 2.52 11.64
C THR A 74 10.08 2.03 10.20
N LEU A 75 10.78 2.77 9.31
CA LEU A 75 11.07 2.34 7.94
C LEU A 75 12.05 1.15 7.85
N ALA A 76 12.63 0.75 8.99
CA ALA A 76 13.57 -0.34 9.08
C ALA A 76 13.15 -1.39 10.13
N ASP A 77 11.84 -1.53 10.40
CA ASP A 77 11.30 -2.41 11.46
C ASP A 77 11.85 -3.84 11.45
N THR A 78 12.04 -4.42 10.25
CA THR A 78 12.64 -5.77 10.13
C THR A 78 14.02 -5.89 10.76
N ARG A 79 14.79 -4.80 10.89
CA ARG A 79 16.08 -4.76 11.59
C ARG A 79 15.91 -4.70 13.11
N TYR A 80 14.75 -4.29 13.59
CA TYR A 80 14.43 -4.13 15.01
C TYR A 80 13.43 -5.19 15.52
N SER A 81 13.15 -6.21 14.71
CA SER A 81 12.34 -7.36 15.10
C SER A 81 13.17 -8.41 15.86
N PHE A 82 12.79 -8.70 17.11
CA PHE A 82 13.47 -9.71 17.95
C PHE A 82 12.50 -10.78 18.44
N ALA A 83 12.99 -12.01 18.57
CA ALA A 83 12.28 -13.12 19.21
C ALA A 83 13.06 -13.60 20.43
N LYS A 84 12.34 -14.04 21.47
CA LYS A 84 12.95 -14.65 22.64
C LYS A 84 13.43 -16.06 22.28
N GLY A 85 14.72 -16.30 22.42
CA GLY A 85 15.34 -17.61 22.24
C GLY A 85 15.15 -18.52 23.46
N ASP A 86 15.54 -19.78 23.29
CA ASP A 86 15.50 -20.80 24.35
C ASP A 86 16.43 -20.47 25.53
N ASP A 87 17.46 -19.66 25.29
CA ASP A 87 18.37 -19.09 26.29
C ASP A 87 17.74 -17.95 27.12
N GLY A 88 16.50 -17.57 26.80
CA GLY A 88 15.77 -16.49 27.43
C GLY A 88 16.17 -15.09 26.95
N LEU A 89 17.12 -14.96 26.02
CA LEU A 89 17.57 -13.70 25.45
C LEU A 89 16.79 -13.36 24.17
N TYR A 90 16.73 -12.08 23.81
CA TYR A 90 16.13 -11.62 22.56
C TYR A 90 17.16 -11.61 21.45
N HIS A 91 16.90 -12.35 20.38
CA HIS A 91 17.73 -12.43 19.20
C HIS A 91 17.01 -11.82 18.00
N GLN A 92 17.76 -11.14 17.15
CA GLN A 92 17.20 -10.55 15.94
C GLN A 92 16.62 -11.67 15.06
N ILE A 93 15.39 -11.48 14.56
CA ILE A 93 14.79 -12.42 13.63
C ILE A 93 15.44 -12.17 12.25
N PRO A 94 16.22 -13.11 11.71
CA PRO A 94 16.87 -12.92 10.42
C PRO A 94 15.81 -12.87 9.30
N GLY A 95 16.08 -12.09 8.26
CA GLY A 95 15.30 -12.16 7.03
C GLY A 95 15.36 -13.56 6.42
N SER A 96 14.26 -14.04 5.85
CA SER A 96 14.20 -15.37 5.25
C SER A 96 15.14 -15.50 4.04
N GLU A 97 15.59 -16.71 3.75
CA GLU A 97 16.38 -16.98 2.53
C GLU A 97 15.61 -16.60 1.26
N ALA A 98 14.29 -16.75 1.27
CA ALA A 98 13.42 -16.30 0.18
C ALA A 98 13.48 -14.77 0.00
N MET A 99 13.43 -14.00 1.10
CA MET A 99 13.56 -12.55 1.05
C MET A 99 14.95 -12.13 0.55
N LYS A 100 16.02 -12.77 1.04
CA LYS A 100 17.40 -12.50 0.59
C LYS A 100 17.56 -12.78 -0.91
N HIS A 101 17.05 -13.92 -1.38
CA HIS A 101 17.06 -14.30 -2.78
C HIS A 101 16.32 -13.28 -3.64
N MET A 102 15.09 -12.94 -3.26
CA MET A 102 14.27 -11.94 -3.93
C MET A 102 14.98 -10.59 -4.05
N VAL A 103 15.54 -10.09 -2.94
CA VAL A 103 16.30 -8.83 -2.92
C VAL A 103 17.51 -8.90 -3.83
N SER A 104 18.19 -10.05 -3.92
CA SER A 104 19.37 -10.21 -4.78
C SER A 104 19.04 -10.07 -6.27
N LEU A 105 17.83 -10.48 -6.69
CA LEU A 105 17.38 -10.37 -8.07
C LEU A 105 16.73 -9.00 -8.36
N THR A 106 15.99 -8.44 -7.39
CA THR A 106 15.30 -7.14 -7.48
C THR A 106 16.30 -5.99 -7.28
N GLN A 107 17.22 -5.84 -8.22
CA GLN A 107 18.24 -4.78 -8.25
C GLN A 107 18.22 -4.07 -9.61
N PRO A 108 18.66 -2.81 -9.71
CA PRO A 108 18.79 -2.15 -11.00
C PRO A 108 19.92 -2.80 -11.80
N TRP A 109 19.61 -3.28 -13.00
CA TRP A 109 20.56 -3.89 -13.92
C TRP A 109 20.67 -3.07 -15.21
N GLU A 110 21.88 -2.95 -15.75
CA GLU A 110 22.15 -2.15 -16.95
C GLU A 110 21.63 -2.84 -18.21
N THR A 111 20.96 -2.09 -19.08
CA THR A 111 20.39 -2.54 -20.36
C THR A 111 21.36 -2.28 -21.52
N ALA A 112 21.08 -2.84 -22.70
CA ALA A 112 21.91 -2.71 -23.91
C ALA A 112 22.13 -1.24 -24.33
N ASP A 113 21.13 -0.39 -24.09
CA ASP A 113 21.13 1.04 -24.39
C ASP A 113 21.65 1.92 -23.24
N LYS A 114 22.40 1.33 -22.29
CA LYS A 114 23.05 2.03 -21.16
C LYS A 114 22.07 2.73 -20.21
N ARG A 115 20.84 2.23 -20.17
CA ARG A 115 19.84 2.57 -19.16
C ARG A 115 19.82 1.50 -18.07
N TRP A 116 18.91 1.63 -17.11
CA TRP A 116 18.76 0.68 -16.01
C TRP A 116 17.33 0.17 -15.96
N PHE A 117 17.18 -1.12 -15.74
CA PHE A 117 15.90 -1.79 -15.54
C PHE A 117 15.88 -2.47 -14.17
N LEU A 118 14.81 -2.26 -13.42
CA LEU A 118 14.57 -2.92 -12.13
C LEU A 118 13.54 -4.04 -12.34
N PRO A 119 13.94 -5.33 -12.45
CA PRO A 119 13.00 -6.43 -12.36
C PRO A 119 12.42 -6.49 -10.95
N HIS A 120 11.18 -6.95 -10.80
CA HIS A 120 10.53 -7.02 -9.50
C HIS A 120 10.03 -8.44 -9.22
N THR A 121 10.78 -9.16 -8.39
CA THR A 121 10.61 -10.60 -8.14
C THR A 121 9.97 -10.94 -6.78
N ASN A 122 9.26 -9.98 -6.17
CA ASN A 122 8.74 -10.08 -4.79
C ASN A 122 7.86 -11.29 -4.46
N LEU A 123 7.27 -11.95 -5.46
CA LEU A 123 6.45 -13.16 -5.28
C LEU A 123 6.87 -14.20 -6.31
N LYS A 124 6.90 -15.49 -5.91
CA LYS A 124 7.36 -16.61 -6.76
C LYS A 124 6.73 -16.63 -8.16
N HIS A 125 5.44 -16.34 -8.27
CA HIS A 125 4.75 -16.31 -9.56
C HIS A 125 5.09 -15.07 -10.40
N LEU A 126 5.43 -13.94 -9.78
CA LEU A 126 5.93 -12.75 -10.48
C LEU A 126 7.36 -12.96 -10.95
N GLU A 127 8.21 -13.53 -10.09
CA GLU A 127 9.57 -13.96 -10.44
C GLU A 127 9.55 -14.90 -11.65
N ALA A 128 8.71 -15.95 -11.63
CA ALA A 128 8.59 -16.87 -12.76
C ALA A 128 8.20 -16.17 -14.07
N ARG A 129 7.32 -15.16 -14.03
CA ARG A 129 6.94 -14.39 -15.23
C ARG A 129 8.09 -13.52 -15.74
N VAL A 130 8.78 -12.81 -14.83
CA VAL A 130 9.95 -12.00 -15.20
C VAL A 130 11.05 -12.87 -15.82
N LEU A 131 11.37 -14.00 -15.18
CA LEU A 131 12.38 -14.94 -15.69
C LEU A 131 11.96 -15.55 -17.04
N GLY A 132 10.65 -15.78 -17.24
CA GLY A 132 10.11 -16.24 -18.53
C GLY A 132 10.27 -15.23 -19.65
N VAL A 133 10.09 -13.93 -19.38
CA VAL A 133 10.37 -12.86 -20.36
C VAL A 133 11.86 -12.76 -20.68
N LEU A 134 12.70 -12.87 -19.65
CA LEU A 134 14.15 -12.78 -19.79
C LEU A 134 14.80 -14.04 -20.38
N ASP A 135 14.06 -15.16 -20.40
CA ASP A 135 14.55 -16.50 -20.73
C ASP A 135 15.86 -16.83 -20.01
N CYS A 136 15.82 -16.74 -18.67
CA CYS A 136 17.02 -16.86 -17.85
C CYS A 136 16.78 -17.63 -16.56
N LYS A 137 17.88 -17.98 -15.88
CA LYS A 137 17.83 -18.66 -14.59
C LYS A 137 17.55 -17.66 -13.48
N SER A 138 17.01 -18.19 -12.37
CA SER A 138 16.83 -17.49 -11.10
C SER A 138 18.17 -17.26 -10.37
N GLU A 139 19.11 -16.58 -11.02
CA GLU A 139 20.46 -16.34 -10.54
C GLU A 139 20.87 -14.92 -10.92
N VAL A 140 21.58 -14.22 -10.02
CA VAL A 140 21.96 -12.80 -10.19
C VAL A 140 22.67 -12.55 -11.52
N ASP A 141 23.70 -13.34 -11.83
CA ASP A 141 24.47 -13.16 -13.06
C ASP A 141 23.65 -13.47 -14.32
N SER A 142 22.76 -14.47 -14.25
CA SER A 142 21.89 -14.84 -15.37
C SER A 142 20.85 -13.75 -15.66
N VAL A 143 20.23 -13.18 -14.63
CA VAL A 143 19.28 -12.07 -14.74
C VAL A 143 19.98 -10.82 -15.29
N LYS A 144 21.15 -10.47 -14.73
CA LYS A 144 21.95 -9.34 -15.18
C LYS A 144 22.35 -9.47 -16.65
N GLU A 145 22.88 -10.63 -17.05
CA GLU A 145 23.26 -10.89 -18.43
C GLU A 145 22.04 -10.81 -19.35
N ALA A 146 20.90 -11.39 -18.96
CA ALA A 146 19.68 -11.32 -19.74
C ALA A 146 19.20 -9.89 -19.98
N ILE A 147 19.11 -9.08 -18.92
CA ILE A 147 18.69 -7.67 -19.02
C ILE A 147 19.65 -6.87 -19.92
N SER A 148 20.95 -7.16 -19.87
CA SER A 148 21.95 -6.46 -20.69
C SER A 148 21.77 -6.65 -22.21
N ARG A 149 20.96 -7.62 -22.65
CA ARG A 149 20.64 -7.87 -24.06
C ARG A 149 19.43 -7.08 -24.57
N TRP A 150 18.65 -6.49 -23.67
CA TRP A 150 17.45 -5.74 -24.02
C TRP A 150 17.70 -4.23 -24.05
N LYS A 151 16.95 -3.50 -24.87
CA LYS A 151 16.75 -2.06 -24.64
C LYS A 151 15.73 -1.88 -23.53
N ALA A 152 15.87 -0.82 -22.74
CA ALA A 152 15.04 -0.65 -21.54
C ALA A 152 13.53 -0.57 -21.83
N GLN A 153 13.12 0.20 -22.86
CA GLN A 153 11.70 0.32 -23.21
C GLN A 153 11.12 -1.00 -23.74
N ASP A 154 11.83 -1.66 -24.65
CA ASP A 154 11.40 -2.95 -25.21
C ASP A 154 11.20 -4.01 -24.09
N LEU A 155 12.06 -4.01 -23.07
CA LEU A 155 11.94 -4.89 -21.92
C LEU A 155 10.77 -4.51 -21.01
N GLU A 156 10.56 -3.22 -20.75
CA GLU A 156 9.41 -2.77 -19.95
C GLU A 156 8.08 -3.16 -20.60
N ASP A 157 7.98 -2.99 -21.92
CA ASP A 157 6.80 -3.38 -22.69
C ASP A 157 6.59 -4.90 -22.64
N ALA A 158 7.65 -5.70 -22.86
CA ALA A 158 7.57 -7.16 -22.79
C ALA A 158 7.19 -7.69 -21.39
N VAL A 159 7.71 -7.06 -20.32
CA VAL A 159 7.34 -7.37 -18.94
C VAL A 159 5.88 -7.02 -18.65
N ALA A 160 5.41 -5.88 -19.17
CA ALA A 160 4.01 -5.48 -19.04
C ALA A 160 3.07 -6.43 -19.79
N GLU A 161 3.39 -6.81 -21.03
CA GLU A 161 2.63 -7.79 -21.84
C GLU A 161 2.53 -9.16 -21.17
N ALA A 162 3.58 -9.58 -20.44
CA ALA A 162 3.59 -10.81 -19.66
C ALA A 162 2.84 -10.71 -18.31
N PHE A 163 2.21 -9.57 -18.01
CA PHE A 163 1.62 -9.27 -16.70
C PHE A 163 2.60 -9.49 -15.54
N ALA A 164 3.89 -9.23 -15.78
CA ALA A 164 4.96 -9.31 -14.81
C ALA A 164 5.19 -7.94 -14.14
N CYS A 165 6.19 -7.86 -13.26
CA CYS A 165 6.52 -6.62 -12.56
C CYS A 165 7.98 -6.25 -12.82
N GLY A 166 8.19 -5.01 -13.23
CA GLY A 166 9.51 -4.41 -13.47
C GLY A 166 9.34 -3.09 -14.20
N GLY A 167 10.38 -2.27 -14.21
CA GLY A 167 10.32 -0.97 -14.85
C GLY A 167 11.68 -0.37 -15.12
N THR A 168 11.74 0.49 -16.14
CA THR A 168 12.90 1.30 -16.45
C THR A 168 13.09 2.35 -15.37
N VAL A 169 14.32 2.44 -14.84
CA VAL A 169 14.73 3.50 -13.92
C VAL A 169 14.86 4.79 -14.72
N ARG A 170 14.17 5.82 -14.23
CA ARG A 170 14.04 7.13 -14.88
C ARG A 170 14.56 8.22 -13.97
N THR A 171 15.11 9.29 -14.53
CA THR A 171 15.35 10.52 -13.75
C THR A 171 14.02 11.18 -13.37
N PRO A 172 13.99 12.08 -12.38
CA PRO A 172 12.78 12.84 -12.06
C PRO A 172 12.19 13.58 -13.28
N GLU A 173 13.04 14.17 -14.12
CA GLU A 173 12.63 14.89 -15.33
C GLU A 173 12.01 13.94 -16.36
N GLU A 174 12.64 12.79 -16.60
CA GLU A 174 12.08 11.76 -17.48
C GLU A 174 10.73 11.23 -16.98
N TRP A 175 10.59 11.06 -15.65
CA TRP A 175 9.33 10.63 -15.04
C TRP A 175 8.23 11.68 -15.22
N LEU A 176 8.51 12.95 -14.98
CA LEU A 176 7.55 14.03 -15.16
C LEU A 176 7.14 14.21 -16.63
N GLU A 177 7.99 13.85 -17.59
CA GLU A 177 7.66 13.86 -19.01
C GLU A 177 6.90 12.59 -19.47
N HIS A 178 7.10 11.47 -18.77
CA HIS A 178 6.46 10.20 -19.07
C HIS A 178 4.91 10.30 -18.96
N PRO A 179 4.14 9.66 -19.86
CA PRO A 179 2.68 9.81 -19.84
C PRO A 179 2.03 9.39 -18.52
N GLN A 180 2.58 8.38 -17.83
CA GLN A 180 2.11 8.02 -16.48
C GLN A 180 2.44 9.09 -15.44
N GLY A 181 3.63 9.68 -15.49
CA GLY A 181 4.01 10.73 -14.53
C GLY A 181 3.19 11.99 -14.73
N LYS A 182 2.93 12.38 -15.99
CA LYS A 182 1.97 13.46 -16.33
C LYS A 182 0.56 13.17 -15.81
N TYR A 183 0.09 11.93 -15.99
CA TYR A 183 -1.21 11.51 -15.47
C TYR A 183 -1.28 11.69 -13.95
N LEU A 184 -0.32 11.16 -13.19
CA LEU A 184 -0.29 11.26 -11.73
C LEU A 184 -0.11 12.71 -11.25
N ALA A 185 0.76 13.50 -11.88
CA ALA A 185 0.98 14.90 -11.52
C ALA A 185 -0.27 15.77 -11.74
N SER A 186 -1.21 15.35 -12.59
CA SER A 186 -2.45 16.09 -12.85
C SER A 186 -3.57 15.79 -11.85
N ARG A 187 -3.33 14.90 -10.87
CA ARG A 187 -4.34 14.41 -9.93
C ARG A 187 -3.91 14.69 -8.49
N PRO A 188 -4.87 14.81 -7.55
CA PRO A 188 -4.53 14.88 -6.13
C PRO A 188 -3.94 13.54 -5.66
N VAL A 189 -3.14 13.58 -4.60
CA VAL A 189 -2.59 12.37 -3.96
C VAL A 189 -3.69 11.47 -3.41
N VAL A 190 -4.83 12.04 -3.00
CA VAL A 190 -6.04 11.31 -2.58
C VAL A 190 -7.24 11.83 -3.34
N GLU A 191 -7.97 10.93 -3.99
CA GLU A 191 -9.24 11.23 -4.65
C GLU A 191 -10.39 10.85 -3.71
N VAL A 192 -11.25 11.82 -3.38
CA VAL A 192 -12.43 11.61 -2.54
C VAL A 192 -13.67 11.63 -3.43
N LEU A 193 -14.36 10.50 -3.51
CA LEU A 193 -15.58 10.33 -4.29
C LEU A 193 -16.76 10.09 -3.35
N LYS A 194 -17.88 10.78 -3.60
CA LYS A 194 -19.12 10.53 -2.86
C LYS A 194 -19.75 9.22 -3.34
N MET A 195 -19.86 8.24 -2.45
CA MET A 195 -20.41 6.90 -2.76
C MET A 195 -21.93 6.88 -2.89
N SER A 196 -22.65 7.51 -1.96
CA SER A 196 -24.11 7.56 -1.95
C SER A 196 -24.63 8.83 -1.28
N ASP A 197 -25.95 9.05 -1.35
CA ASP A 197 -26.66 10.12 -0.63
C ASP A 197 -27.13 9.72 0.77
N SER A 198 -26.64 8.60 1.32
CA SER A 198 -27.00 8.17 2.67
C SER A 198 -26.55 9.20 3.71
N PRO A 199 -27.35 9.42 4.78
CA PRO A 199 -26.97 10.36 5.83
C PRO A 199 -25.70 9.86 6.55
N PRO A 200 -24.81 10.76 6.99
CA PRO A 200 -23.64 10.36 7.77
C PRO A 200 -24.04 9.57 9.03
N LYS A 201 -23.31 8.48 9.32
CA LYS A 201 -23.44 7.75 10.58
C LYS A 201 -22.77 8.53 11.71
N SER A 202 -23.38 8.53 12.89
CA SER A 202 -22.76 9.06 14.10
C SER A 202 -21.58 8.18 14.53
N LEU A 203 -20.49 8.80 14.99
CA LEU A 203 -19.36 8.07 15.56
C LEU A 203 -19.80 7.36 16.85
N PRO A 204 -19.44 6.07 17.06
CA PRO A 204 -19.75 5.38 18.31
C PRO A 204 -19.05 6.01 19.51
N GLU A 205 -19.68 5.91 20.68
CA GLU A 205 -19.09 6.33 21.95
C GLU A 205 -17.88 5.46 22.36
N GLY A 206 -16.96 6.02 23.16
CA GLY A 206 -15.85 5.27 23.75
C GLY A 206 -14.60 6.11 24.01
N GLU A 207 -13.59 5.47 24.61
CA GLU A 207 -12.37 6.13 25.13
C GLU A 207 -11.25 6.36 24.11
N LYS A 208 -11.47 6.02 22.84
CA LYS A 208 -10.53 6.19 21.73
C LYS A 208 -11.15 7.03 20.60
N PRO A 209 -10.37 7.48 19.59
CA PRO A 209 -10.93 8.11 18.40
C PRO A 209 -11.92 7.23 17.63
N LEU A 210 -11.57 5.97 17.29
CA LEU A 210 -12.39 5.08 16.44
C LEU A 210 -12.96 3.81 17.14
N PRO A 211 -13.33 3.81 18.43
CA PRO A 211 -13.93 2.65 19.08
C PRO A 211 -15.22 2.27 18.37
N GLY A 212 -15.44 0.97 18.20
CA GLY A 212 -16.63 0.42 17.56
C GLY A 212 -16.69 0.57 16.05
N ILE A 213 -15.76 1.28 15.41
CA ILE A 213 -15.65 1.35 13.95
C ILE A 213 -15.11 0.03 13.43
N ARG A 214 -15.87 -0.62 12.56
CA ARG A 214 -15.49 -1.92 11.98
C ARG A 214 -14.83 -1.74 10.63
N VAL A 215 -13.60 -2.22 10.49
CA VAL A 215 -12.78 -2.09 9.28
C VAL A 215 -12.50 -3.47 8.71
N LEU A 216 -12.80 -3.63 7.42
CA LEU A 216 -12.49 -4.82 6.66
C LEU A 216 -11.29 -4.55 5.76
N ASP A 217 -10.14 -5.14 6.09
CA ASP A 217 -8.88 -4.99 5.37
C ASP A 217 -8.71 -6.16 4.40
N LEU A 218 -8.97 -5.93 3.10
CA LEU A 218 -8.83 -6.91 2.02
C LEU A 218 -7.46 -6.81 1.33
N THR A 219 -6.48 -6.20 1.98
CA THR A 219 -5.19 -5.89 1.37
C THR A 219 -4.08 -6.83 1.83
N ARG A 220 -2.93 -6.75 1.16
CA ARG A 220 -1.73 -7.53 1.47
C ARG A 220 -0.49 -6.67 1.30
N ILE A 221 0.62 -7.17 1.83
CA ILE A 221 1.98 -6.64 1.64
C ILE A 221 2.25 -5.38 2.47
N LEU A 222 1.96 -4.15 2.01
CA LEU A 222 2.45 -2.93 2.67
C LEU A 222 1.41 -1.80 2.80
N ALA A 223 1.07 -1.12 1.70
CA ALA A 223 0.30 0.14 1.77
C ALA A 223 -1.08 -0.02 2.41
N GLY A 224 -1.86 -1.02 1.97
CA GLY A 224 -3.15 -1.33 2.57
C GLY A 224 -3.04 -1.83 4.02
N PRO A 225 -2.15 -2.80 4.34
CA PRO A 225 -2.00 -3.26 5.71
C PRO A 225 -1.59 -2.17 6.71
N VAL A 226 -0.78 -1.19 6.29
CA VAL A 226 -0.43 0.00 7.07
C VAL A 226 -1.66 0.87 7.34
N CYS A 227 -2.55 1.05 6.36
CA CYS A 227 -3.82 1.75 6.57
C CYS A 227 -4.66 1.07 7.67
N GLY A 228 -4.81 -0.26 7.58
CA GLY A 228 -5.48 -1.05 8.62
C GLY A 228 -4.81 -0.93 10.00
N LEU A 229 -3.47 -0.98 10.05
CA LEU A 229 -2.69 -0.79 11.29
C LEU A 229 -2.98 0.59 11.91
N THR A 230 -2.89 1.67 11.14
CA THR A 230 -3.13 3.03 11.64
C THR A 230 -4.53 3.18 12.23
N LEU A 231 -5.55 2.57 11.62
CA LEU A 231 -6.92 2.59 12.16
C LEU A 231 -7.03 1.78 13.46
N ALA A 232 -6.37 0.62 13.54
CA ALA A 232 -6.33 -0.20 14.75
C ALA A 232 -5.66 0.53 15.93
N GLU A 233 -4.57 1.26 15.68
CA GLU A 233 -3.84 2.03 16.70
C GLU A 233 -4.73 3.09 17.37
N VAL A 234 -5.65 3.69 16.63
CA VAL A 234 -6.63 4.66 17.15
C VAL A 234 -7.97 4.05 17.58
N GLY A 235 -8.03 2.71 17.67
CA GLY A 235 -9.10 1.98 18.34
C GLY A 235 -10.15 1.33 17.46
N ALA A 236 -9.98 1.33 16.13
CA ALA A 236 -10.89 0.60 15.25
C ALA A 236 -10.77 -0.92 15.43
N ASP A 237 -11.88 -1.63 15.19
CA ASP A 237 -11.90 -3.09 15.12
C ASP A 237 -11.61 -3.53 13.69
N VAL A 238 -10.37 -3.95 13.45
CA VAL A 238 -9.87 -4.28 12.11
C VAL A 238 -9.79 -5.78 11.91
N LEU A 239 -10.49 -6.28 10.89
CA LEU A 239 -10.42 -7.65 10.42
C LEU A 239 -9.73 -7.69 9.05
N MET A 240 -8.52 -8.26 9.02
CA MET A 240 -7.83 -8.56 7.78
C MET A 240 -8.33 -9.88 7.21
N VAL A 241 -8.85 -9.85 5.98
CA VAL A 241 -9.30 -11.03 5.25
C VAL A 241 -8.33 -11.32 4.12
N THR A 242 -7.86 -12.56 4.06
CA THR A 242 -7.06 -13.09 2.96
C THR A 242 -7.56 -14.48 2.59
N ALA A 243 -6.87 -15.22 1.72
CA ALA A 243 -7.20 -16.60 1.39
C ALA A 243 -5.97 -17.52 1.58
N PRO A 244 -6.15 -18.81 1.91
CA PRO A 244 -5.02 -19.71 2.24
C PRO A 244 -3.97 -19.84 1.13
N GLN A 245 -4.40 -19.71 -0.14
CA GLN A 245 -3.58 -19.78 -1.34
C GLN A 245 -2.88 -18.46 -1.71
N LEU A 246 -3.29 -17.34 -1.10
CA LEU A 246 -2.71 -16.05 -1.40
C LEU A 246 -1.38 -15.91 -0.67
N PRO A 247 -0.28 -15.57 -1.37
CA PRO A 247 1.01 -15.44 -0.72
C PRO A 247 0.99 -14.30 0.31
N GLN A 248 1.58 -14.59 1.46
CA GLN A 248 1.88 -13.65 2.53
C GLN A 248 3.39 -13.66 2.75
N MET A 249 3.98 -12.49 3.02
CA MET A 249 5.39 -12.38 3.44
C MET A 249 5.44 -12.20 4.95
N HIS A 250 6.06 -13.15 5.66
CA HIS A 250 6.05 -13.19 7.12
C HIS A 250 6.65 -11.92 7.74
N GLU A 251 7.67 -11.36 7.09
CA GLU A 251 8.32 -10.12 7.48
C GLU A 251 7.33 -8.95 7.51
N PHE A 252 6.50 -8.81 6.47
CA PHE A 252 5.49 -7.75 6.40
C PHE A 252 4.27 -8.02 7.27
N VAL A 253 3.87 -9.29 7.41
CA VAL A 253 2.80 -9.66 8.34
C VAL A 253 3.20 -9.28 9.76
N ARG A 254 4.43 -9.55 10.17
CA ARG A 254 4.93 -9.18 11.50
C ARG A 254 4.85 -7.68 11.75
N ASP A 255 5.29 -6.88 10.78
CA ASP A 255 5.34 -5.41 10.87
C ASP A 255 3.93 -4.76 10.81
N THR A 256 3.07 -5.22 9.91
CA THR A 256 1.82 -4.49 9.59
C THR A 256 0.56 -5.08 10.21
N SER A 257 0.63 -6.20 10.94
CA SER A 257 -0.56 -6.89 11.47
C SER A 257 -0.92 -6.55 12.92
N HIS A 258 -0.16 -5.68 13.59
CA HIS A 258 -0.42 -5.31 14.97
C HIS A 258 -1.82 -4.71 15.16
N GLY A 259 -2.51 -5.13 16.22
CA GLY A 259 -3.87 -4.65 16.54
C GLY A 259 -4.99 -5.20 15.64
N LYS A 260 -4.68 -6.01 14.60
CA LYS A 260 -5.67 -6.56 13.67
C LYS A 260 -6.03 -8.02 14.01
N ARG A 261 -7.30 -8.39 13.80
CA ARG A 261 -7.74 -9.79 13.72
C ARG A 261 -7.58 -10.29 12.29
N THR A 262 -7.48 -11.59 12.10
CA THR A 262 -7.28 -12.18 10.77
C THR A 262 -8.21 -13.37 10.54
N CYS A 263 -8.67 -13.55 9.31
CA CYS A 263 -9.35 -14.77 8.90
C CYS A 263 -9.08 -15.09 7.42
N PHE A 264 -9.42 -16.33 7.05
CA PHE A 264 -9.36 -16.80 5.67
C PHE A 264 -10.76 -16.90 5.07
N LEU A 265 -10.97 -16.31 3.90
CA LEU A 265 -12.14 -16.47 3.04
C LEU A 265 -11.68 -16.66 1.60
N ASP A 266 -12.06 -17.76 0.97
CA ASP A 266 -11.79 -18.02 -0.45
C ASP A 266 -13.01 -17.65 -1.30
N LEU A 267 -12.93 -16.56 -2.07
CA LEU A 267 -14.05 -16.08 -2.89
C LEU A 267 -14.42 -17.00 -4.06
N ASN A 268 -13.66 -18.07 -4.30
CA ASN A 268 -14.09 -19.13 -5.22
C ASN A 268 -15.06 -20.13 -4.56
N ASN A 269 -15.25 -20.03 -3.24
CA ASN A 269 -16.25 -20.76 -2.48
C ASN A 269 -17.45 -19.85 -2.19
N ALA A 270 -18.62 -20.23 -2.69
CA ALA A 270 -19.85 -19.45 -2.52
C ALA A 270 -20.18 -19.12 -1.05
N LYS A 271 -19.86 -20.01 -0.11
CA LYS A 271 -20.11 -19.77 1.33
C LYS A 271 -19.20 -18.68 1.89
N ASP A 272 -17.94 -18.66 1.45
CA ASP A 272 -16.97 -17.67 1.91
C ASP A 272 -17.23 -16.30 1.24
N GLU A 273 -17.69 -16.30 -0.02
CA GLU A 273 -18.19 -15.11 -0.70
C GLU A 273 -19.41 -14.52 0.01
N GLU A 274 -20.41 -15.34 0.32
CA GLU A 274 -21.59 -14.94 1.10
C GLU A 274 -21.16 -14.41 2.47
N LYS A 275 -20.20 -15.06 3.12
CA LYS A 275 -19.67 -14.58 4.40
C LYS A 275 -18.98 -13.23 4.29
N LEU A 276 -18.23 -12.99 3.21
CA LEU A 276 -17.64 -11.68 2.96
C LEU A 276 -18.72 -10.62 2.75
N ARG A 277 -19.79 -10.95 2.02
CA ARG A 277 -20.95 -10.05 1.81
C ARG A 277 -21.63 -9.67 3.12
N GLU A 278 -21.83 -10.62 4.04
CA GLU A 278 -22.30 -10.33 5.39
C GLU A 278 -21.37 -9.35 6.12
N LEU A 279 -20.05 -9.61 6.11
CA LEU A 279 -19.07 -8.73 6.75
C LEU A 279 -19.07 -7.31 6.17
N VAL A 280 -19.19 -7.18 4.84
CA VAL A 280 -19.30 -5.87 4.17
C VAL A 280 -20.57 -5.12 4.58
N SER A 281 -21.70 -5.83 4.71
CA SER A 281 -22.98 -5.23 5.13
C SER A 281 -22.92 -4.65 6.56
N GLU A 282 -22.01 -5.18 7.38
CA GLU A 282 -21.86 -4.81 8.76
C GLU A 282 -20.73 -3.80 9.02
N CYS A 283 -19.67 -3.78 8.21
CA CYS A 283 -18.55 -2.89 8.44
C CYS A 283 -18.85 -1.41 8.11
N ASP A 284 -17.95 -0.52 8.56
CA ASP A 284 -18.02 0.91 8.28
C ASP A 284 -16.96 1.32 7.24
N VAL A 285 -15.85 0.57 7.15
CA VAL A 285 -14.77 0.81 6.20
C VAL A 285 -14.37 -0.49 5.52
N VAL A 286 -14.24 -0.48 4.19
CA VAL A 286 -13.56 -1.53 3.42
C VAL A 286 -12.30 -0.93 2.80
N ILE A 287 -11.16 -1.60 3.00
CA ILE A 287 -9.90 -1.25 2.37
C ILE A 287 -9.57 -2.35 1.36
N ASP A 288 -9.33 -1.97 0.11
CA ASP A 288 -8.90 -2.89 -0.94
C ASP A 288 -7.61 -2.41 -1.62
N GLY A 289 -6.82 -3.37 -2.10
CA GLY A 289 -5.60 -3.12 -2.86
C GLY A 289 -5.44 -4.08 -4.03
N TYR A 290 -6.57 -4.61 -4.54
CA TYR A 290 -6.54 -5.50 -5.68
C TYR A 290 -6.43 -4.69 -6.98
N ARG A 291 -5.97 -5.36 -8.04
CA ARG A 291 -5.98 -4.74 -9.37
C ARG A 291 -7.43 -4.36 -9.73
N PRO A 292 -7.65 -3.23 -10.44
CA PRO A 292 -8.98 -2.81 -10.86
C PRO A 292 -9.78 -3.95 -11.51
N GLY A 293 -11.06 -4.05 -11.14
CA GLY A 293 -11.99 -5.09 -11.62
C GLY A 293 -11.85 -6.47 -10.97
N ARG A 294 -10.82 -6.75 -10.16
CA ARG A 294 -10.65 -8.09 -9.57
C ARG A 294 -11.69 -8.42 -8.50
N LEU A 295 -12.03 -7.47 -7.62
CA LEU A 295 -13.09 -7.66 -6.62
C LEU A 295 -14.49 -7.53 -7.23
N GLU A 296 -14.64 -6.69 -8.26
CA GLU A 296 -15.89 -6.56 -9.03
C GLU A 296 -16.31 -7.89 -9.67
N ALA A 297 -15.37 -8.70 -10.13
CA ALA A 297 -15.65 -10.05 -10.63
C ALA A 297 -16.26 -11.00 -9.59
N TYR A 298 -16.17 -10.66 -8.30
CA TYR A 298 -16.80 -11.38 -7.18
C TYR A 298 -17.99 -10.61 -6.56
N GLY A 299 -18.47 -9.55 -7.22
CA GLY A 299 -19.59 -8.74 -6.73
C GLY A 299 -19.24 -7.87 -5.51
N PHE A 300 -18.01 -7.36 -5.49
CA PHE A 300 -17.49 -6.39 -4.51
C PHE A 300 -16.84 -5.18 -5.21
N GLY A 301 -17.35 -4.81 -6.39
CA GLY A 301 -16.99 -3.57 -7.06
C GLY A 301 -17.63 -2.36 -6.39
N PHE A 302 -17.27 -1.16 -6.83
CA PHE A 302 -17.77 0.09 -6.25
C PHE A 302 -19.32 0.13 -6.19
N GLY A 303 -19.99 -0.25 -7.28
CA GLY A 303 -21.46 -0.32 -7.33
C GLY A 303 -22.04 -1.36 -6.36
N ASP A 304 -21.47 -2.57 -6.34
CA ASP A 304 -21.91 -3.64 -5.44
C ASP A 304 -21.78 -3.24 -3.97
N LEU A 305 -20.66 -2.59 -3.61
CA LEU A 305 -20.43 -2.11 -2.24
C LEU A 305 -21.47 -1.06 -1.82
N VAL A 306 -21.86 -0.16 -2.72
CA VAL A 306 -22.92 0.82 -2.48
C VAL A 306 -24.27 0.13 -2.26
N GLU A 307 -24.58 -0.91 -3.04
CA GLU A 307 -25.82 -1.69 -2.87
C GLU A 307 -25.85 -2.46 -1.55
N ILE A 308 -24.73 -3.06 -1.15
CA ILE A 308 -24.62 -3.84 0.10
C ILE A 308 -24.71 -2.91 1.31
N ASN A 309 -23.99 -1.79 1.30
CA ASN A 309 -23.90 -0.86 2.42
C ASN A 309 -23.68 0.57 1.92
N PRO A 310 -24.75 1.37 1.74
CA PRO A 310 -24.63 2.69 1.14
C PRO A 310 -23.97 3.71 2.09
N ASN A 311 -23.75 3.37 3.36
CA ASN A 311 -23.02 4.20 4.33
C ASN A 311 -21.53 3.85 4.43
N LEU A 312 -21.04 2.93 3.60
CA LEU A 312 -19.66 2.44 3.66
C LEU A 312 -18.65 3.53 3.25
N ILE A 313 -17.49 3.52 3.90
CA ILE A 313 -16.28 4.18 3.38
C ILE A 313 -15.46 3.12 2.65
N HIS A 314 -15.30 3.28 1.34
CA HIS A 314 -14.42 2.44 0.53
C HIS A 314 -13.09 3.14 0.30
N VAL A 315 -11.99 2.49 0.69
CA VAL A 315 -10.62 2.93 0.47
C VAL A 315 -9.97 1.99 -0.53
N SER A 316 -9.65 2.50 -1.72
CA SER A 316 -8.89 1.74 -2.72
C SER A 316 -7.45 2.25 -2.79
N VAL A 317 -6.49 1.34 -2.68
CA VAL A 317 -5.05 1.66 -2.70
C VAL A 317 -4.39 0.95 -3.86
N ASN A 318 -3.77 1.71 -4.76
CA ASN A 318 -3.03 1.15 -5.89
C ASN A 318 -1.75 1.96 -6.17
N CYS A 319 -0.76 1.32 -6.81
CA CYS A 319 0.58 1.90 -6.96
C CYS A 319 0.69 2.95 -8.09
N PHE A 320 -0.16 2.86 -9.10
CA PHE A 320 -0.02 3.65 -10.34
C PHE A 320 -1.24 4.52 -10.65
N GLY A 321 -2.15 4.72 -9.70
CA GLY A 321 -3.42 5.38 -9.95
C GLY A 321 -4.38 4.51 -10.77
N SER A 322 -5.59 5.03 -10.95
CA SER A 322 -6.70 4.38 -11.67
C SER A 322 -6.66 4.54 -13.20
N GLY A 323 -5.59 5.13 -13.75
CA GLY A 323 -5.49 5.46 -15.17
C GLY A 323 -4.07 5.73 -15.64
N GLY A 324 -3.95 6.31 -16.84
CA GLY A 324 -2.68 6.39 -17.57
C GLY A 324 -2.23 5.02 -18.11
N PRO A 325 -1.10 4.95 -18.83
CA PRO A 325 -0.60 3.69 -19.40
C PRO A 325 -0.40 2.56 -18.39
N PHE A 326 -0.14 2.88 -17.12
CA PHE A 326 0.11 1.88 -16.05
C PHE A 326 -1.13 1.59 -15.20
N GLY A 327 -2.19 2.41 -15.28
CA GLY A 327 -3.43 2.18 -14.53
C GLY A 327 -4.20 0.93 -14.97
N CYS A 328 -3.94 0.48 -16.20
CA CYS A 328 -4.49 -0.76 -16.75
C CYS A 328 -3.36 -1.63 -17.29
N VAL A 329 -2.70 -2.43 -16.44
CA VAL A 329 -2.10 -3.71 -16.91
C VAL A 329 -3.23 -4.74 -17.17
N LEU A 330 -4.21 -4.27 -17.96
CA LEU A 330 -5.34 -4.90 -18.64
C LEU A 330 -5.56 -4.15 -19.97
N ALA A 331 -4.49 -3.78 -20.68
CA ALA A 331 -4.57 -3.49 -22.11
C ALA A 331 -4.54 -4.83 -22.88
N GLY A 332 -5.62 -5.60 -22.72
CA GLY A 332 -5.84 -6.90 -23.35
C GLY A 332 -7.29 -7.13 -23.74
N ILE A 333 -8.10 -6.07 -23.87
CA ILE A 333 -9.36 -6.15 -24.61
C ILE A 333 -9.01 -5.88 -26.08
N ARG A 334 -8.67 -6.95 -26.81
CA ARG A 334 -8.82 -6.95 -28.26
C ARG A 334 -10.32 -6.87 -28.56
N LEU A 335 -10.77 -5.69 -28.97
CA LEU A 335 -11.92 -5.59 -29.87
C LEU A 335 -11.58 -6.36 -31.15
N HIS A 336 -11.92 -7.64 -31.21
CA HIS A 336 -12.12 -8.28 -32.50
C HIS A 336 -13.44 -7.75 -33.05
N ARG A 337 -13.33 -6.76 -33.94
CA ARG A 337 -14.26 -6.67 -35.07
C ARG A 337 -14.03 -7.91 -35.93
N GLN A 338 -14.98 -8.85 -35.92
CA GLN A 338 -15.72 -9.25 -37.11
C GLN A 338 -17.17 -9.50 -36.70
#